data_AF-A0A335GU83-F1
#
_entry.id   AF-A0A335GU83-F1
#
_cell.length_a   1.000
_cell.length_b   1.000
_cell.length_c   1.000
_cell.angle_alpha   90.00
_cell.angle_beta   90.00
_cell.angle_gamma   90.00
#
_symmetry.space_group_name_H-M   'P 1'
#
loop_
_entity.id
_entity.type
_entity.pdbx_description
1 polymer ?
#
loop_
_entity_poly.entity_id
_entity_poly.type
_entity_poly.pdbx_seq_one_letter_code
_entity_poly.pdbx_strand_id
1 'polypeptide(L)'
;MKFVVYRDRIIIDELPKPMDSRKVSQGVNVLLRSSLPVFVVNKDAITQLNWKIDNSQKTTFLNISNIGNRHALLNDLKLVDLTENKSYSIKVNTVNGYILAEQSRSYPISNFSYQPDHKYSISLTVNGKKVTL
;
A
#
# COMPACT_ATOMS: atom_id res chain seq x y z
N MET A 1 8.48 5.65 -26.86
CA MET A 1 8.10 4.93 -25.62
C MET A 1 8.76 3.55 -25.66
N LYS A 2 9.41 3.12 -24.59
CA LYS A 2 10.08 1.82 -24.49
C LYS A 2 9.55 1.05 -23.28
N PHE A 3 9.27 -0.24 -23.45
CA PHE A 3 8.81 -1.15 -22.40
C PHE A 3 9.89 -2.18 -22.09
N VAL A 4 10.15 -2.43 -20.81
CA VAL A 4 11.06 -3.47 -20.35
C VAL A 4 10.45 -4.17 -19.13
N VAL A 5 10.45 -5.51 -19.11
CA VAL A 5 10.09 -6.29 -17.93
C VAL A 5 11.36 -6.59 -17.13
N TYR A 6 11.37 -6.25 -15.85
CA TYR A 6 12.51 -6.49 -14.95
C TYR A 6 12.03 -6.81 -13.54
N ARG A 7 12.39 -8.01 -13.03
CA ARG A 7 12.09 -8.47 -11.65
C ARG A 7 10.66 -8.15 -11.20
N ASP A 8 9.68 -8.73 -11.90
CA ASP A 8 8.24 -8.56 -11.64
C ASP A 8 7.72 -7.11 -11.72
N ARG A 9 8.37 -6.28 -12.53
CA ARG A 9 7.94 -4.91 -12.80
C ARG A 9 7.97 -4.62 -14.29
N ILE A 10 7.01 -3.82 -14.75
CA ILE A 10 7.03 -3.19 -16.06
C ILE A 10 7.64 -1.80 -15.88
N ILE A 11 8.70 -1.53 -16.63
CA ILE A 11 9.33 -0.22 -16.75
C ILE A 11 8.87 0.44 -18.05
N ILE A 12 8.39 1.67 -17.93
CA ILE A 12 7.94 2.50 -19.04
C ILE A 12 8.81 3.75 -19.07
N ASP A 13 9.55 3.91 -20.17
CA ASP A 13 10.35 5.11 -20.42
C ASP A 13 9.72 5.97 -21.52
N GLU A 14 9.44 7.24 -21.18
CA GLU A 14 9.06 8.27 -22.13
C GLU A 14 10.28 9.12 -22.48
N LEU A 15 10.69 9.04 -23.74
CA LEU A 15 11.84 9.79 -24.23
C LEU A 15 11.41 11.24 -24.54
N PRO A 16 12.16 12.24 -24.05
CA PRO A 16 11.89 13.63 -24.40
C PRO A 16 12.06 13.84 -25.91
N LYS A 17 11.30 14.78 -26.46
CA LYS A 17 11.45 15.14 -27.88
C LYS A 17 12.89 15.64 -28.12
N PRO A 18 13.49 15.33 -29.27
CA PRO A 18 14.83 15.83 -29.61
C PRO A 18 14.84 17.37 -29.53
N MET A 19 15.87 17.92 -28.89
CA MET A 19 16.07 19.37 -28.88
C MET A 19 16.64 19.81 -30.23
N ASP A 20 16.08 20.86 -30.82
CA ASP A 20 16.69 21.51 -31.97
C ASP A 20 17.86 22.37 -31.47
N SER A 21 19.09 21.99 -31.82
CA SER A 21 20.33 22.66 -31.42
C SER A 21 20.43 24.11 -31.92
N ARG A 22 19.56 24.53 -32.86
CA ARG A 22 19.48 25.89 -33.39
C ARG A 22 18.60 26.82 -32.54
N LYS A 23 17.91 26.30 -31.53
CA LYS A 23 17.09 27.09 -30.60
C LYS A 23 17.83 27.20 -29.26
N VAL A 24 17.99 28.44 -28.76
CA VAL A 24 18.59 28.68 -27.43
C VAL A 24 17.76 27.94 -26.38
N SER A 25 18.32 26.90 -25.79
CA SER A 25 17.59 26.04 -24.86
C SER A 25 17.73 26.50 -23.43
N GLN A 26 16.91 27.48 -23.01
CA GLN A 26 16.60 27.63 -21.59
C GLN A 26 15.44 26.72 -21.25
N GLY A 27 15.74 25.47 -20.88
CA GLY A 27 14.72 24.51 -20.49
C GLY A 27 15.30 23.29 -19.80
N VAL A 28 14.58 22.77 -18.81
CA VAL A 28 14.90 21.50 -18.14
C VAL A 28 14.35 20.36 -19.00
N ASN A 29 15.20 19.41 -19.39
CA ASN A 29 14.76 18.16 -19.99
C ASN A 29 14.41 17.15 -18.90
N VAL A 30 13.20 16.62 -18.97
CA VAL A 30 12.74 15.59 -18.05
C VAL A 30 12.54 14.31 -18.84
N LEU A 31 13.07 13.20 -18.32
CA LEU A 31 12.74 11.85 -18.74
C LEU A 31 11.82 11.25 -17.69
N LEU A 32 10.67 10.74 -18.12
CA LEU A 32 9.75 10.03 -17.24
C LEU A 32 10.04 8.54 -17.30
N ARG A 33 10.32 7.94 -16.14
CA ARG A 33 10.41 6.49 -15.93
C ARG A 33 9.36 6.06 -14.93
N SER A 34 8.36 5.30 -15.39
CA SER A 34 7.37 4.67 -14.52
C SER A 34 7.73 3.22 -14.26
N SER A 35 7.51 2.74 -13.04
CA SER A 35 7.81 1.36 -12.65
C SER A 35 6.63 0.75 -11.91
N LEU A 36 5.92 -0.13 -12.60
CA LEU A 36 4.67 -0.74 -12.12
C LEU A 36 4.92 -2.19 -11.70
N PRO A 37 4.46 -2.63 -10.52
CA PRO A 37 4.54 -4.04 -10.13
C PRO A 37 3.62 -4.90 -11.00
N VAL A 38 4.05 -6.13 -11.28
CA VAL A 38 3.30 -7.16 -11.98
C VAL A 38 3.20 -8.37 -11.06
N PHE A 39 2.00 -8.92 -10.93
CA PHE A 39 1.76 -10.10 -10.12
C PHE A 39 1.15 -11.20 -10.99
N VAL A 40 1.84 -12.33 -11.08
CA VAL A 40 1.29 -13.56 -11.69
C VAL A 40 0.63 -14.35 -10.57
N VAL A 41 -0.68 -14.57 -10.69
CA VAL A 41 -1.47 -15.28 -9.68
C VAL A 41 -2.40 -16.27 -10.36
N ASN A 42 -2.69 -17.39 -9.70
CA ASN A 42 -3.73 -18.30 -10.18
C ASN A 42 -5.11 -17.61 -10.18
N LYS A 43 -5.99 -18.04 -11.08
CA LYS A 43 -7.31 -17.44 -11.27
C LYS A 43 -8.15 -17.51 -9.99
N ASP A 44 -8.07 -18.62 -9.29
CA ASP A 44 -8.72 -18.96 -8.02
C ASP A 44 -8.04 -18.36 -6.80
N ALA A 45 -6.90 -17.66 -6.95
CA ALA A 45 -6.23 -17.04 -5.82
C ALA A 45 -7.14 -16.02 -5.11
N ILE A 46 -7.04 -15.91 -3.78
CA ILE A 46 -7.85 -15.03 -2.96
C ILE A 46 -6.96 -14.20 -2.03
N THR A 47 -7.41 -12.97 -1.76
CA THR A 47 -6.81 -12.11 -0.73
C THR A 47 -7.62 -12.30 0.54
N GLN A 48 -6.96 -12.69 1.63
CA GLN A 48 -7.60 -12.87 2.93
C GLN A 48 -6.71 -12.23 3.99
N LEU A 49 -7.24 -11.24 4.70
CA LEU A 49 -6.50 -10.47 5.68
C LEU A 49 -6.98 -10.79 7.08
N ASN A 50 -6.02 -11.00 7.99
CA ASN A 50 -6.24 -10.98 9.43
C ASN A 50 -5.47 -9.79 10.01
N TRP A 51 -5.92 -9.32 11.17
CA TRP A 51 -5.27 -8.18 11.83
C TRP A 51 -5.26 -8.35 13.35
N LYS A 52 -4.32 -7.66 13.99
CA LYS A 52 -4.24 -7.55 15.45
C LYS A 52 -3.57 -6.24 15.86
N ILE A 53 -3.93 -5.73 17.02
CA ILE A 53 -3.21 -4.63 17.66
C ILE A 53 -2.11 -5.23 18.53
N ASP A 54 -0.91 -4.70 18.42
CA ASP A 54 0.23 -5.04 19.27
C ASP A 54 0.64 -3.79 20.04
N ASN A 55 0.45 -3.86 21.37
CA ASN A 55 0.77 -2.79 22.31
C ASN A 55 1.97 -3.15 23.21
N SER A 56 2.75 -4.19 22.87
CA SER A 56 3.86 -4.66 23.70
C SER A 56 5.02 -3.66 23.82
N GLN A 57 5.09 -2.70 22.90
CA GLN A 57 6.14 -1.70 22.83
C GLN A 57 5.63 -0.31 23.22
N LYS A 58 6.56 0.65 23.35
CA LYS A 58 6.23 2.06 23.58
C LYS A 58 5.31 2.66 22.49
N THR A 59 5.42 2.14 21.27
CA THR A 59 4.55 2.49 20.14
C THR A 59 3.59 1.34 19.88
N THR A 60 2.29 1.65 19.78
CA THR A 60 1.29 0.65 19.40
C THR A 60 1.28 0.46 17.88
N PHE A 61 1.24 -0.79 17.44
CA PHE A 61 1.22 -1.17 16.03
C PHE A 61 -0.06 -1.91 15.65
N LEU A 62 -0.56 -1.64 14.44
CA LEU A 62 -1.53 -2.48 13.76
C LEU A 62 -0.76 -3.48 12.88
N ASN A 63 -0.84 -4.76 13.22
CA ASN A 63 -0.29 -5.83 12.41
C ASN A 63 -1.38 -6.37 11.49
N ILE A 64 -1.12 -6.40 10.19
CA ILE A 64 -2.01 -6.99 9.18
C ILE A 64 -1.24 -8.10 8.47
N SER A 65 -1.85 -9.27 8.41
CA SER A 65 -1.31 -10.47 7.78
C SER A 65 -2.21 -10.87 6.62
N ASN A 66 -1.63 -11.09 5.45
CA ASN A 66 -2.33 -11.70 4.33
C ASN A 66 -2.14 -13.21 4.40
N ILE A 67 -3.17 -13.92 4.85
CA ILE A 67 -3.18 -15.38 4.92
C ILE A 67 -3.70 -16.03 3.64
N GLY A 68 -4.07 -15.22 2.64
CA GLY A 68 -4.43 -15.69 1.30
C GLY A 68 -3.24 -15.84 0.36
N ASN A 69 -3.50 -16.39 -0.82
CA ASN A 69 -2.52 -16.66 -1.88
C ASN A 69 -2.51 -15.59 -3.00
N ARG A 70 -3.23 -14.47 -2.84
CA ARG A 70 -3.17 -13.27 -3.70
C ARG A 70 -2.72 -12.06 -2.89
N HIS A 71 -1.85 -11.23 -3.48
CA HIS A 71 -1.40 -9.98 -2.85
C HIS A 71 -2.57 -9.04 -2.47
N ALA A 72 -2.33 -8.19 -1.48
CA ALA A 72 -3.21 -7.11 -1.07
C ALA A 72 -2.50 -5.77 -1.28
N LEU A 73 -3.16 -4.82 -1.93
CA LEU A 73 -2.79 -3.41 -1.90
C LEU A 73 -3.77 -2.66 -1.00
N LEU A 74 -3.27 -2.22 0.15
CA LEU A 74 -4.05 -1.46 1.13
C LEU A 74 -4.03 0.03 0.80
N ASN A 75 -5.20 0.66 0.86
CA ASN A 75 -5.40 2.10 0.84
C ASN A 75 -6.42 2.51 1.92
N ASP A 76 -6.47 3.79 2.27
CA ASP A 76 -7.47 4.37 3.20
C ASP A 76 -7.61 3.63 4.55
N LEU A 77 -6.52 3.08 5.08
CA LEU A 77 -6.52 2.27 6.29
C LEU A 77 -6.87 3.11 7.53
N LYS A 78 -7.86 2.66 8.29
CA LYS A 78 -8.28 3.23 9.56
C LYS A 78 -8.48 2.14 10.59
N LEU A 79 -7.99 2.37 11.81
CA LEU A 79 -8.46 1.66 13.00
C LEU A 79 -9.71 2.39 13.52
N VAL A 80 -10.77 1.64 13.81
CA VAL A 80 -12.03 2.16 14.35
C VAL A 80 -12.24 1.57 15.73
N ASP A 81 -12.33 2.44 16.73
CA ASP A 81 -12.81 2.13 18.06
C ASP A 81 -14.33 2.24 18.06
N LEU A 82 -15.01 1.10 18.17
CA LEU A 82 -16.47 1.00 18.14
C LEU A 82 -17.09 1.36 19.49
N THR A 83 -16.32 1.31 20.57
CA THR A 83 -16.78 1.68 21.91
C THR A 83 -16.88 3.20 22.05
N GLU A 84 -15.87 3.94 21.58
CA GLU A 84 -15.85 5.41 21.61
C GLU A 84 -16.33 6.07 20.32
N ASN A 85 -16.64 5.28 19.28
CA ASN A 85 -16.94 5.76 17.94
C ASN A 85 -15.85 6.70 17.38
N LYS A 86 -14.59 6.33 17.58
CA LYS A 86 -13.41 7.12 17.19
C LYS A 86 -12.61 6.39 16.11
N SER A 87 -12.03 7.14 15.19
CA SER A 87 -11.25 6.57 14.08
C SER A 87 -9.84 7.16 14.03
N TYR A 88 -8.87 6.29 13.76
CA TYR A 88 -7.46 6.61 13.68
C TYR A 88 -6.94 6.25 12.29
N SER A 89 -6.66 7.26 11.47
CA SER A 89 -6.12 7.07 10.12
C SER A 89 -4.66 6.62 10.17
N ILE A 90 -4.34 5.57 9.43
CA ILE A 90 -3.00 4.99 9.34
C ILE A 90 -2.49 5.18 7.91
N LYS A 91 -1.31 5.80 7.77
CA LYS A 91 -0.77 6.19 6.46
C LYS A 91 -0.26 4.97 5.68
N VAL A 92 -1.00 4.59 4.65
CA VAL A 92 -0.63 3.58 3.65
C VAL A 92 -0.65 4.18 2.24
N ASN A 93 0.22 3.69 1.37
CA ASN A 93 0.32 4.09 -0.03
C ASN A 93 0.85 2.93 -0.90
N THR A 94 1.08 3.18 -2.18
CA THR A 94 1.58 2.15 -3.13
C THR A 94 2.99 1.64 -2.83
N VAL A 95 3.73 2.23 -1.89
CA VAL A 95 5.07 1.78 -1.48
C VAL A 95 4.99 0.86 -0.27
N ASN A 96 4.21 1.22 0.76
CA ASN A 96 4.13 0.46 2.03
C ASN A 96 2.79 -0.30 2.23
N GLY A 97 1.85 -0.15 1.31
CA GLY A 97 0.52 -0.77 1.36
C GLY A 97 0.45 -2.16 0.74
N TYR A 98 1.50 -2.63 0.05
CA TYR A 98 1.52 -3.99 -0.47
C TYR A 98 1.83 -5.01 0.63
N ILE A 99 0.96 -6.00 0.78
CA ILE A 99 1.18 -7.21 1.57
C ILE A 99 1.10 -8.41 0.62
N LEU A 100 2.23 -9.08 0.42
CA LEU A 100 2.31 -10.26 -0.45
C LEU A 100 1.55 -11.44 0.17
N ALA A 101 1.33 -12.50 -0.61
CA ALA A 101 0.75 -13.74 -0.10
C ALA A 101 1.57 -14.27 1.09
N GLU A 102 0.87 -14.70 2.14
CA GLU A 102 1.46 -15.26 3.38
C GLU A 102 2.42 -14.32 4.13
N GLN A 103 2.44 -13.03 3.77
CA GLN A 103 3.29 -12.03 4.42
C GLN A 103 2.49 -11.14 5.37
N SER A 104 3.21 -10.43 6.23
CA SER A 104 2.63 -9.49 7.19
C SER A 104 3.31 -8.12 7.11
N ARG A 105 2.57 -7.09 7.52
CA ARG A 105 3.12 -5.75 7.75
C ARG A 105 2.59 -5.15 9.05
N SER A 106 3.43 -4.34 9.66
CA SER A 106 3.14 -3.61 10.89
C SER A 106 3.10 -2.12 10.59
N TYR A 107 2.06 -1.45 11.07
CA TYR A 107 1.88 -0.01 10.89
C TYR A 107 1.76 0.67 12.26
N PRO A 108 2.60 1.67 12.58
CA PRO A 108 2.47 2.40 13.82
C PRO A 108 1.16 3.20 13.82
N ILE A 109 0.48 3.23 14.96
CA ILE A 109 -0.77 3.98 15.15
C ILE A 109 -0.46 5.24 15.95
N SER A 110 -0.52 6.40 15.29
CA SER A 110 -0.25 7.68 15.93
C SER A 110 -1.42 8.14 16.79
N ASN A 111 -1.13 8.76 17.93
CA ASN A 111 -2.13 9.33 18.86
C ASN A 111 -3.19 8.31 19.34
N PHE A 112 -2.80 7.04 19.46
CA PHE A 112 -3.65 5.94 19.90
C PHE A 112 -3.05 5.27 21.14
N SER A 113 -3.93 4.88 22.06
CA SER A 113 -3.58 4.06 23.23
C SER A 113 -4.61 2.92 23.31
N TYR A 114 -4.13 1.68 23.28
CA TYR A 114 -4.98 0.50 23.29
C TYR A 114 -5.71 0.34 24.63
N GLN A 115 -7.04 0.16 24.57
CA GLN A 115 -7.89 -0.16 25.72
C GLN A 115 -8.37 -1.61 25.62
N PRO A 116 -8.01 -2.51 26.55
CA PRO A 116 -8.34 -3.94 26.46
C PRO A 116 -9.83 -4.27 26.45
N ASP A 117 -10.68 -3.41 27.00
CA ASP A 117 -12.13 -3.55 27.12
C ASP A 117 -12.90 -2.95 25.94
N HIS A 118 -12.21 -2.27 25.01
CA HIS A 118 -12.82 -1.68 23.83
C HIS A 118 -12.96 -2.69 22.69
N LYS A 119 -13.95 -2.45 21.82
CA LYS A 119 -14.14 -3.22 20.59
C LYS A 119 -13.53 -2.45 19.42
N TYR A 120 -12.66 -3.12 18.68
CA TYR A 120 -11.97 -2.54 17.54
C TYR A 120 -12.34 -3.25 16.23
N SER A 121 -12.36 -2.50 15.14
CA SER A 121 -12.42 -3.00 13.77
C SER A 121 -11.44 -2.21 12.90
N ILE A 122 -11.12 -2.70 11.71
CA ILE A 122 -10.40 -1.91 10.71
C ILE A 122 -11.27 -1.66 9.48
N SER A 123 -11.19 -0.45 8.95
CA SER A 123 -11.81 -0.09 7.66
C SER A 123 -10.69 0.27 6.69
N LEU A 124 -10.73 -0.29 5.49
CA LEU A 124 -9.71 -0.08 4.48
C LEU A 124 -10.22 -0.36 3.07
N THR A 125 -9.45 0.07 2.08
CA THR A 125 -9.64 -0.31 0.67
C THR A 125 -8.57 -1.36 0.32
N VAL A 126 -8.99 -2.55 -0.10
CA VAL A 126 -8.10 -3.63 -0.56
C VAL A 126 -8.28 -3.83 -2.05
N ASN A 127 -7.20 -3.68 -2.83
CA ASN A 127 -7.23 -3.87 -4.29
C ASN A 127 -8.37 -3.05 -4.97
N GLY A 128 -8.62 -1.83 -4.47
CA GLY A 128 -9.66 -0.92 -4.96
C GLY A 128 -11.08 -1.16 -4.42
N LYS A 129 -11.29 -2.14 -3.54
CA LYS A 129 -12.60 -2.43 -2.92
C LYS A 129 -12.59 -2.09 -1.44
N LYS A 130 -13.62 -1.41 -0.94
CA LYS A 130 -13.77 -1.14 0.50
C LYS A 130 -14.10 -2.43 1.26
N VAL A 131 -13.47 -2.60 2.41
CA VAL A 131 -13.58 -3.75 3.31
C VAL A 131 -13.58 -3.26 4.75
N THR A 132 -14.39 -3.90 5.59
CA THR A 132 -14.33 -3.76 7.05
C THR A 132 -14.02 -5.15 7.63
N LEU A 133 -13.05 -5.22 8.53
CA LEU A 133 -12.60 -6.45 9.20
C LEU A 133 -12.55 -6.26 10.72
#